data_AF-A0A2V2C9H5-F1
#
_entry.id   AF-A0A2V2C9H5-F1
#
_cell.length_a   1.000
_cell.length_b   1.000
_cell.length_c   1.000
_cell.angle_alpha   90.00
_cell.angle_beta   90.00
_cell.angle_gamma   90.00
#
_symmetry.space_group_name_H-M   'P 1'
#
loop_
_entity.id
_entity.type
_entity.pdbx_description
1 polymer ?
#
loop_
_entity_poly.entity_id
_entity_poly.type
_entity_poly.pdbx_seq_one_letter_code
_entity_poly.pdbx_strand_id
1 'polypeptide(L)'
;MALENGEKEDDMDKETFTELFREMRKDLQDNDCSDWSEAARQWAVNNGIVQGGAPLPDGSANFMWQDMMTREQLVTVLYRFAQKLGMI
;
A
#
# COMPACT_ATOMS: atom_id res chain seq x y z
N MET A 1 -46.43 21.47 6.63
CA MET A 1 -45.47 20.94 5.63
C MET A 1 -44.29 20.38 6.40
N ALA A 2 -44.28 19.06 6.59
CA ALA A 2 -43.11 18.38 7.11
C ALA A 2 -42.09 18.34 5.97
N LEU A 3 -40.85 18.73 6.25
CA LEU A 3 -39.74 18.56 5.33
C LEU A 3 -39.36 17.07 5.35
N GLU A 4 -39.86 16.30 4.38
CA GLU A 4 -39.32 14.99 4.04
C GLU A 4 -37.97 15.19 3.35
N ASN A 5 -36.92 15.43 4.13
CA ASN A 5 -35.58 15.08 3.69
C ASN A 5 -35.41 13.60 3.99
N GLY A 6 -35.75 12.76 3.01
CA GLY A 6 -35.42 11.34 3.02
C GLY A 6 -33.92 11.16 2.95
N GLU A 7 -33.24 11.38 4.07
CA GLU A 7 -31.91 10.82 4.29
C GLU A 7 -32.11 9.31 4.38
N LYS A 8 -31.77 8.60 3.30
CA LYS A 8 -31.42 7.19 3.45
C LYS A 8 -30.20 7.19 4.36
N GLU A 9 -30.37 6.76 5.60
CA GLU A 9 -29.25 6.21 6.36
C GLU A 9 -28.76 5.04 5.50
N ASP A 10 -27.78 5.29 4.62
CA ASP A 10 -27.06 4.21 3.94
C ASP A 10 -26.41 3.42 5.08
N ASP A 11 -27.03 2.30 5.46
CA ASP A 11 -26.55 1.42 6.51
C ASP A 11 -25.09 1.08 6.20
N MET A 12 -24.17 1.70 6.93
CA MET A 12 -22.73 1.57 6.72
C MET A 12 -22.29 0.20 7.23
N ASP A 13 -22.61 -0.82 6.45
CA ASP A 13 -22.26 -2.19 6.74
C ASP A 13 -20.79 -2.48 6.39
N LYS A 14 -20.33 -3.65 6.83
CA LYS A 14 -18.94 -4.09 6.61
C LYS A 14 -18.61 -4.22 5.13
N GLU A 15 -19.58 -4.58 4.29
CA GLU A 15 -19.36 -4.79 2.85
C GLU A 15 -19.08 -3.45 2.17
N THR A 16 -19.98 -2.48 2.38
CA THR A 16 -19.84 -1.11 1.89
C THR A 16 -18.53 -0.48 2.37
N PHE A 17 -18.20 -0.61 3.66
CA PHE A 17 -16.92 -0.13 4.18
C PHE A 17 -15.72 -0.79 3.49
N THR A 18 -15.79 -2.10 3.26
CA THR A 18 -14.68 -2.85 2.63
C THR A 18 -14.46 -2.40 1.20
N GLU A 19 -15.52 -2.12 0.45
CA GLU A 19 -15.44 -1.60 -0.92
C GLU A 19 -14.81 -0.20 -0.95
N LEU A 20 -15.33 0.73 -0.14
CA LEU A 20 -14.80 2.09 -0.06
C LEU A 20 -13.35 2.10 0.41
N PHE A 21 -12.99 1.25 1.39
CA PHE A 21 -11.61 1.13 1.85
C PHE A 21 -10.69 0.62 0.75
N ARG A 22 -11.13 -0.36 -0.06
CA ARG A 22 -10.36 -0.86 -1.20
C ARG A 22 -10.21 0.20 -2.28
N GLU A 23 -11.22 1.02 -2.50
CA GLU A 23 -11.16 2.13 -3.46
C GLU A 23 -10.16 3.18 -3.01
N MET A 24 -10.27 3.70 -1.78
CA MET A 24 -9.31 4.64 -1.21
C MET A 24 -7.88 4.08 -1.21
N ARG A 25 -7.71 2.79 -0.91
CA ARG A 25 -6.39 2.16 -0.91
C ARG A 25 -5.71 2.18 -2.27
N LYS A 26 -6.44 2.26 -3.39
CA LYS A 26 -5.84 2.38 -4.73
C LYS A 26 -5.03 3.67 -4.87
N ASP A 27 -5.48 4.76 -4.24
CA ASP A 27 -4.77 6.04 -4.27
C ASP A 27 -3.42 5.96 -3.55
N LEU A 28 -3.26 5.07 -2.57
CA LEU A 28 -1.99 4.82 -1.89
C LEU A 28 -1.07 3.85 -2.65
N GLN A 29 -1.62 3.14 -3.63
CA GLN A 29 -0.96 2.10 -4.44
C GLN A 29 -0.54 2.60 -5.82
N ASP A 30 -0.66 3.91 -6.08
CA ASP A 30 -0.31 4.58 -7.33
C ASP A 30 1.20 4.79 -7.52
N ASN A 31 2.01 4.30 -6.56
CA ASN A 31 3.46 4.43 -6.51
C ASN A 31 3.95 5.86 -6.18
N ASP A 32 3.05 6.77 -5.78
CA ASP A 32 3.41 8.11 -5.32
C ASP A 32 4.25 8.06 -4.05
N CYS A 33 5.20 8.98 -3.95
CA CYS A 33 6.16 9.01 -2.87
C CYS A 33 6.92 10.34 -2.83
N SER A 34 7.04 10.95 -1.64
CA SER A 34 7.76 12.21 -1.45
C SER A 34 9.28 12.05 -1.50
N ASP A 35 10.00 13.14 -1.76
CA ASP A 35 11.46 13.14 -1.96
C ASP A 35 12.29 12.72 -0.74
N TRP A 36 11.80 12.94 0.49
CA TRP A 36 12.61 12.75 1.70
C TRP A 36 13.16 11.32 1.88
N SER A 37 12.47 10.31 1.33
CA SER A 37 12.89 8.90 1.41
C SER A 37 13.48 8.34 0.12
N GLU A 38 13.70 9.17 -0.91
CA GLU A 38 14.21 8.75 -2.22
C GLU A 38 15.49 7.89 -2.09
N ALA A 39 16.50 8.40 -1.38
CA ALA A 39 17.76 7.69 -1.18
C ALA A 39 17.58 6.33 -0.47
N ALA A 40 16.69 6.26 0.52
CA ALA A 40 16.40 5.03 1.25
C ALA A 40 15.66 4.01 0.37
N ARG A 41 14.66 4.46 -0.41
CA ARG A 41 13.92 3.63 -1.36
C ARG A 41 14.84 3.08 -2.44
N GLN A 42 15.67 3.93 -3.04
CA GLN A 42 16.63 3.54 -4.06
C GLN A 42 17.63 2.50 -3.52
N TRP A 43 18.16 2.71 -2.32
CA TRP A 43 19.03 1.73 -1.66
C TRP A 43 18.30 0.40 -1.42
N ALA A 44 17.07 0.42 -0.92
CA ALA A 44 16.31 -0.78 -0.61
C ALA A 44 15.99 -1.61 -1.88
N VAL A 45 15.63 -0.93 -2.97
CA VAL A 45 15.38 -1.57 -4.28
C VAL A 45 16.68 -2.13 -4.86
N ASN A 46 17.76 -1.33 -4.90
CA ASN A 46 19.05 -1.77 -5.46
C ASN A 46 19.66 -2.95 -4.70
N ASN A 47 19.34 -3.09 -3.41
CA ASN A 47 19.81 -4.20 -2.59
C ASN A 47 18.86 -5.39 -2.55
N GLY A 48 17.73 -5.33 -3.26
CA GLY A 48 16.73 -6.40 -3.31
C GLY A 48 15.96 -6.61 -2.01
N ILE A 49 15.99 -5.63 -1.10
CA ILE A 49 15.31 -5.67 0.20
C ILE A 49 13.80 -5.50 0.00
N VAL A 50 13.42 -4.56 -0.87
CA VAL A 50 12.04 -4.30 -1.31
C VAL A 50 11.91 -4.70 -2.78
N GLN A 51 10.85 -5.45 -3.12
CA GLN A 51 10.61 -5.99 -4.46
C GLN A 51 9.30 -5.52 -5.11
N GLY A 52 8.51 -4.72 -4.40
CA GLY A 52 7.19 -4.26 -4.88
C GLY A 52 6.13 -5.37 -4.92
N GLY A 53 4.95 -5.02 -5.43
CA GLY A 53 3.81 -5.90 -5.66
C GLY A 53 3.65 -6.28 -7.13
N ALA A 54 2.41 -6.47 -7.57
CA ALA A 54 2.10 -6.68 -8.98
C ALA A 54 2.50 -5.44 -9.81
N PRO A 55 3.07 -5.60 -11.01
CA PRO A 55 3.40 -4.47 -11.89
C PRO A 55 2.19 -3.58 -12.19
N LEU A 56 2.45 -2.30 -12.45
CA LEU A 56 1.45 -1.37 -12.99
C LEU A 56 1.00 -1.82 -14.40
N PRO A 57 -0.13 -1.32 -14.92
CA PRO A 57 -0.61 -1.69 -16.25
C PRO A 57 0.38 -1.45 -17.39
N ASP A 58 1.33 -0.52 -17.20
CA ASP A 58 2.42 -0.22 -18.15
C ASP A 58 3.63 -1.16 -18.02
N GLY A 59 3.59 -2.12 -17.10
CA GLY A 59 4.66 -3.08 -16.83
C GLY A 59 5.75 -2.58 -15.88
N SER A 60 5.66 -1.34 -15.40
CA SER A 60 6.61 -0.81 -14.41
C SER A 60 6.38 -1.41 -13.03
N ALA A 61 7.43 -1.40 -12.19
CA ALA A 61 7.34 -1.93 -10.84
C ALA A 61 6.43 -1.04 -9.97
N ASN A 62 5.45 -1.64 -9.30
CA ASN A 62 4.64 -0.96 -8.29
C ASN A 62 5.17 -1.27 -6.89
N PHE A 63 5.65 -0.26 -6.17
CA PHE A 63 6.13 -0.42 -4.80
C PHE A 63 5.11 0.00 -3.74
N MET A 64 4.04 0.72 -4.13
CA MET A 64 2.95 1.13 -3.25
C MET A 64 3.47 1.85 -1.99
N TRP A 65 4.34 2.84 -2.18
CA TRP A 65 5.14 3.43 -1.09
C TRP A 65 4.33 4.04 0.05
N GLN A 66 3.11 4.49 -0.20
CA GLN A 66 2.21 5.07 0.79
C GLN A 66 1.26 4.05 1.43
N ASP A 67 1.15 2.84 0.85
CA ASP A 67 0.21 1.84 1.32
C ASP A 67 0.66 1.15 2.62
N MET A 68 -0.30 0.56 3.33
CA MET A 68 -0.06 -0.13 4.59
C MET A 68 0.66 -1.46 4.38
N MET A 69 1.74 -1.66 5.13
CA MET A 69 2.49 -2.91 5.19
C MET A 69 1.84 -3.94 6.12
N THR A 70 1.70 -5.18 5.67
CA THR A 70 1.28 -6.30 6.52
C THR A 70 2.45 -6.83 7.36
N ARG A 71 2.15 -7.56 8.45
CA ARG A 71 3.21 -8.22 9.23
C ARG A 71 4.01 -9.23 8.40
N GLU A 72 3.36 -9.92 7.45
CA GLU A 72 4.03 -10.86 6.53
C GLU A 72 5.01 -10.14 5.60
N GLN A 73 4.64 -8.99 5.05
CA GLN A 73 5.53 -8.18 4.24
C GLN A 73 6.72 -7.67 5.07
N LEU A 74 6.47 -7.19 6.29
CA LEU A 74 7.52 -6.72 7.20
C LEU A 74 8.55 -7.82 7.49
N VAL A 75 8.12 -9.01 7.92
CA VAL A 75 9.07 -10.10 8.23
C VAL A 75 9.83 -10.57 6.99
N THR A 76 9.22 -10.49 5.81
CA THR A 76 9.89 -10.81 4.54
C THR A 76 10.97 -9.78 4.19
N VAL A 77 10.71 -8.49 4.40
CA VAL A 77 11.71 -7.41 4.23
C VAL A 77 12.88 -7.62 5.20
N LEU A 78 12.60 -7.91 6.47
CA LEU A 78 13.62 -8.19 7.48
C LEU A 78 14.45 -9.44 7.15
N TYR A 79 13.81 -10.48 6.64
CA TYR A 79 14.49 -11.71 6.22
C TYR A 79 15.49 -11.45 5.09
N ARG A 80 15.09 -10.71 4.04
CA ARG A 80 15.99 -10.32 2.94
C ARG A 80 17.13 -9.44 3.43
N PHE A 81 16.85 -8.53 4.36
CA PHE A 81 17.86 -7.71 4.97
C PHE A 81 18.88 -8.54 5.77
N ALA A 82 18.42 -9.51 6.56
CA ALA A 82 19.28 -10.42 7.32
C ALA A 82 20.17 -11.28 6.41
N GLN A 83 19.63 -11.81 5.30
CA GLN A 83 20.42 -12.51 4.27
C GLN A 83 21.50 -11.60 3.67
N LYS A 84 21.15 -10.34 3.37
CA LYS A 84 22.10 -9.36 2.81
C LYS A 84 23.26 -9.06 3.76
N LEU A 85 22.99 -9.08 5.07
CA LEU A 85 24.00 -8.94 6.12
C LEU A 85 24.78 -10.23 6.43
N GLY A 86 24.41 -11.36 5.81
CA GLY A 86 25.03 -12.66 6.08
C GLY A 86 24.71 -13.22 7.48
N MET A 87 23.59 -12.80 8.08
CA MET A 87 23.15 -13.31 9.37
C MET A 87 22.51 -14.71 9.27
N ILE A 88 21.97 -15.03 8.10
CA ILE A 88 21.29 -16.28 7.73
C ILE A 88 21.56 -16.61 6.27
#